data_AF-A0A8H7BLJ7-F1
#
_entry.id   AF-A0A8H7BLJ7-F1
#
_cell.length_a   1.000
_cell.length_b   1.000
_cell.length_c   1.000
_cell.angle_alpha   90.00
_cell.angle_beta   90.00
_cell.angle_gamma   90.00
#
_symmetry.space_group_name_H-M   'P 1'
#
loop_
_entity.id
_entity.type
_entity.pdbx_description
1 polymer ?
#
loop_
_entity_poly.entity_id
_entity_poly.type
_entity_poly.pdbx_seq_one_letter_code
_entity_poly.pdbx_strand_id
1 'polypeptide(L)'
;MFGLIGSLTAHRGMVVFFRIVYWTMTVASLILSVIFLIVFVVKRHLLYNYCIEETSNDPYFENENIPQLCQRSINTSLIVYGILVGVVNSLEFYFATVISAYAYRLKQRDQHEQLRTMEQEYPLAKTPY
;
A
#
# COMPACT_ATOMS: atom_id res chain seq x y z
N MET A 1 8.53 -3.95 -11.57
CA MET A 1 9.08 -5.33 -11.58
C MET A 1 8.10 -6.40 -11.07
N PHE A 2 7.14 -6.09 -10.18
CA PHE A 2 6.21 -7.10 -9.63
C PHE A 2 5.28 -7.79 -10.65
N GLY A 3 4.95 -7.14 -11.78
CA GLY A 3 4.10 -7.76 -12.83
C GLY A 3 4.77 -8.89 -13.63
N LEU A 4 6.11 -8.91 -13.72
CA LEU A 4 6.87 -9.93 -14.46
C LEU A 4 7.07 -11.21 -13.64
N ILE A 5 7.18 -11.08 -12.32
CA ILE A 5 7.34 -12.23 -11.42
C ILE A 5 6.03 -13.02 -11.33
N GLY A 6 4.88 -12.34 -11.40
CA GLY A 6 3.56 -12.98 -11.37
C GLY A 6 3.23 -13.85 -12.60
N SER A 7 3.84 -13.59 -13.76
CA SER A 7 3.60 -14.41 -14.97
C SER A 7 4.42 -15.70 -14.99
N LEU A 8 5.58 -15.72 -14.34
CA LEU A 8 6.49 -16.87 -14.31
C LEU A 8 6.09 -17.92 -13.26
N THR A 9 5.20 -17.57 -12.34
CA THR A 9 4.81 -18.43 -11.23
C THR A 9 3.34 -18.81 -11.28
N ALA A 10 2.95 -19.56 -12.31
CA ALA A 10 1.65 -20.19 -12.44
C ALA A 10 1.46 -21.40 -11.51
N HIS A 11 1.95 -21.34 -10.26
CA HIS A 11 1.74 -22.38 -9.25
C HIS A 11 0.59 -21.96 -8.32
N ARG A 12 -0.44 -22.81 -8.21
CA ARG A 12 -1.76 -22.53 -7.60
C ARG A 12 -1.71 -21.91 -6.19
N GLY A 13 -0.70 -22.21 -5.39
CA GLY A 13 -0.50 -21.63 -4.06
C GLY A 13 0.02 -20.18 -4.07
N MET A 14 0.68 -19.76 -5.14
CA MET A 14 1.32 -18.44 -5.17
C MET A 14 0.32 -17.30 -5.24
N VAL A 15 -0.83 -17.46 -5.90
CA VAL A 15 -1.83 -16.38 -5.99
C VAL A 15 -2.45 -16.05 -4.62
N VAL A 16 -2.68 -17.07 -3.79
CA VAL A 16 -3.14 -16.89 -2.40
C VAL A 16 -2.04 -16.29 -1.53
N PHE A 17 -0.80 -16.75 -1.69
CA PHE A 17 0.37 -16.19 -1.01
C PHE A 17 0.57 -14.71 -1.35
N PHE A 18 0.52 -14.34 -2.63
CA PHE A 18 0.62 -12.96 -3.09
C PHE A 18 -0.48 -12.09 -2.50
N ARG A 19 -1.72 -12.59 -2.42
CA ARG A 19 -2.81 -11.86 -1.75
C ARG A 19 -2.47 -11.56 -0.29
N ILE A 20 -2.03 -12.56 0.46
CA ILE A 20 -1.69 -12.40 1.88
C ILE A 20 -0.53 -11.43 2.04
N VAL A 21 0.54 -11.59 1.26
CA VAL A 21 1.72 -10.72 1.32
C VAL A 21 1.38 -9.27 0.94
N TYR A 22 0.52 -9.05 -0.05
CA TYR A 22 0.10 -7.68 -0.38
C TYR A 22 -0.72 -7.05 0.74
N TRP A 23 -1.66 -7.79 1.32
CA TRP A 23 -2.44 -7.29 2.46
C TRP A 23 -1.56 -7.00 3.68
N THR A 24 -0.59 -7.85 3.99
CA THR A 24 0.32 -7.60 5.11
C THR A 24 1.19 -6.36 4.86
N MET A 25 1.66 -6.16 3.62
CA MET A 25 2.42 -4.96 3.26
C MET A 25 1.57 -3.68 3.35
N THR A 26 0.32 -3.69 2.87
CA THR A 26 -0.58 -2.55 2.97
C THR A 26 -0.89 -2.20 4.43
N VAL A 27 -1.18 -3.20 5.28
CA VAL A 27 -1.42 -2.95 6.71
C VAL A 27 -0.17 -2.42 7.41
N ALA A 28 1.00 -2.99 7.12
CA ALA A 28 2.26 -2.52 7.69
C ALA A 28 2.60 -1.09 7.23
N SER A 29 2.41 -0.78 5.94
CA SER A 29 2.57 0.57 5.37
C SER A 29 1.66 1.59 6.07
N LEU A 30 0.41 1.22 6.31
CA LEU A 30 -0.55 2.06 7.02
C LEU A 30 -0.10 2.33 8.46
N ILE A 31 0.32 1.29 9.19
CA ILE A 31 0.80 1.44 10.57
C ILE A 31 2.02 2.36 10.63
N LEU A 32 3.00 2.14 9.75
CA LEU A 32 4.20 2.97 9.69
C LEU A 32 3.85 4.42 9.35
N SER A 33 3.00 4.66 8.36
CA SER A 33 2.62 6.02 7.98
C SER A 33 1.87 6.78 9.10
N VAL A 34 1.03 6.08 9.88
CA VAL A 34 0.38 6.63 11.07
C VAL A 34 1.41 6.94 12.17
N ILE A 35 2.36 6.04 12.43
CA ILE A 35 3.44 6.29 13.40
C ILE A 35 4.25 7.52 13.00
N PHE A 36 4.63 7.63 11.73
CA PHE A 36 5.34 8.80 11.22
C PHE A 36 4.54 10.09 11.39
N LEU A 37 3.25 10.08 11.06
CA LEU A 37 2.37 11.23 11.30
C LEU A 37 2.35 11.64 12.77
N ILE A 38 2.18 10.69 13.68
CA ILE A 38 2.15 10.96 15.13
C ILE A 38 3.49 11.57 15.58
N VAL A 39 4.61 10.96 15.20
CA VAL A 39 5.95 11.46 15.55
C VAL A 39 6.16 12.87 15.01
N PHE A 40 5.73 13.13 13.78
CA PHE A 40 5.85 14.45 13.15
C PHE A 40 5.02 15.51 13.88
N VAL A 41 3.78 15.19 14.25
CA VAL A 41 2.91 16.07 15.03
C VAL A 41 3.50 16.36 16.41
N VAL A 42 3.99 15.34 17.11
CA VAL A 42 4.55 15.47 18.46
C VAL A 42 5.85 16.27 18.43
N LYS A 43 6.75 15.97 17.48
CA LYS A 43 8.06 16.63 17.35
C LYS A 43 8.01 17.95 16.57
N ARG A 44 6.82 18.46 16.23
CA ARG A 44 6.66 19.73 15.48
C ARG A 44 7.44 20.91 16.09
N HIS A 45 7.54 20.95 17.43
CA HIS A 45 8.23 22.02 18.15
C HIS A 45 9.75 21.94 17.98
N LEU A 46 10.31 20.72 17.91
CA LEU A 46 11.74 20.53 17.63
C LEU A 46 12.08 20.98 16.22
N LEU A 47 11.22 20.64 15.24
CA LEU A 47 11.39 21.08 13.86
C LEU A 47 11.28 22.62 13.73
N TYR A 48 10.40 23.24 14.51
CA TYR A 48 10.27 24.69 14.55
C TYR A 48 11.53 25.36 15.10
N ASN A 49 12.05 24.87 16.23
CA ASN A 49 13.27 25.41 16.83
C ASN A 49 14.47 25.22 15.91
N TYR A 50 14.61 24.03 15.31
CA TYR A 50 15.67 23.75 14.33
C TYR A 50 15.59 24.68 13.11
N CYS A 51 14.38 24.90 12.57
CA CYS A 51 14.19 25.81 11.44
C CYS A 51 14.63 27.24 11.78
N ILE A 52 14.26 27.74 12.96
CA ILE A 52 14.68 29.09 13.40
C ILE A 52 16.18 29.17 13.54
N GLU A 53 16.79 28.21 14.23
CA GLU A 53 18.23 28.19 14.47
C GLU A 53 19.01 28.17 13.14
N GLU A 54 18.68 27.23 12.26
CA GLU A 54 19.32 27.10 10.95
C GLU A 54 19.15 28.37 10.10
N THR A 55 17.94 28.92 10.04
CA THR A 55 17.65 30.09 9.21
C THR A 55 18.27 31.36 9.78
N SER A 56 18.38 31.48 11.10
CA SER A 56 19.00 32.64 11.76
C SER A 56 20.52 32.68 11.60
N ASN A 57 21.15 31.53 11.35
CA ASN A 57 22.59 31.42 11.12
C ASN A 57 22.98 31.70 9.67
N ASP A 58 22.02 31.78 8.73
CA ASP A 58 22.29 32.06 7.33
C ASP A 58 22.50 33.57 7.10
N PRO A 59 23.72 34.01 6.74
CA PRO A 59 24.03 35.43 6.55
C PRO A 59 23.38 36.04 5.30
N TYR A 60 22.77 35.24 4.42
CA TYR A 60 22.10 35.71 3.20
C TYR A 60 20.58 35.80 3.34
N PHE A 61 20.01 35.26 4.43
CA PHE A 61 18.57 35.20 4.65
C PHE A 61 18.12 36.24 5.67
N GLU A 62 18.07 37.51 5.26
CA GLU A 62 17.54 38.59 6.10
C GLU A 62 16.02 38.72 5.88
N ASN A 63 15.24 38.08 6.75
CA ASN A 63 13.79 38.20 6.74
C ASN A 63 13.30 38.50 8.16
N GLU A 64 12.59 39.60 8.37
CA GLU A 64 12.06 39.97 9.69
C GLU A 64 11.01 38.96 10.22
N ASN A 65 10.51 38.08 9.35
CA ASN A 65 9.42 37.15 9.64
C ASN A 65 9.86 35.67 9.70
N ILE A 66 11.12 35.35 9.99
CA ILE A 66 11.64 33.96 10.17
C ILE A 66 10.66 33.05 10.95
N PRO A 67 10.16 33.44 12.15
CA PRO A 67 9.26 32.55 12.91
C PRO A 67 7.96 32.24 12.15
N GLN A 68 7.40 33.20 11.41
CA GLN A 68 6.19 33.00 10.62
C GLN A 68 6.44 32.08 9.42
N LEU A 69 7.60 32.21 8.77
CA LEU A 69 8.01 31.36 7.65
C LEU A 69 8.22 29.90 8.10
N CYS A 70 8.92 29.68 9.21
CA CYS A 70 9.12 28.35 9.79
C CYS A 70 7.78 27.71 10.19
N GLN A 71 6.90 28.47 10.85
CA GLN A 71 5.57 28.00 11.22
C GLN A 71 4.73 27.62 10.00
N ARG A 72 4.74 28.45 8.96
CA ARG A 72 4.03 28.19 7.70
C ARG A 72 4.58 26.97 6.99
N SER A 73 5.91 26.82 6.93
CA SER A 73 6.58 25.69 6.30
C SER A 73 6.16 24.38 6.96
N ILE A 74 6.28 24.28 8.29
CA ILE A 74 5.92 23.07 9.05
C ILE A 74 4.44 22.72 8.87
N ASN A 75 3.54 23.69 8.97
CA ASN A 75 2.11 23.47 8.76
C ASN A 75 1.82 23.00 7.33
N THR A 76 2.49 23.60 6.34
CA THR A 76 2.33 23.19 4.93
C THR A 76 2.84 21.77 4.72
N SER A 77 4.02 21.43 5.25
CA SER A 77 4.56 20.07 5.18
C SER A 77 3.62 19.05 5.82
N LEU A 78 3.01 19.38 6.96
CA LEU A 78 2.07 18.49 7.64
C LEU A 78 0.81 18.23 6.81
N ILE A 79 0.24 19.28 6.20
CA ILE A 79 -0.92 19.15 5.30
C ILE A 79 -0.58 18.33 4.07
N VAL A 80 0.53 18.65 3.39
CA VAL A 80 0.97 17.96 2.18
C VAL A 80 1.25 16.48 2.47
N TYR A 81 1.95 16.19 3.57
CA TYR A 81 2.23 14.82 3.98
C TYR A 81 0.94 14.04 4.31
N GLY A 82 0.00 14.65 5.03
CA GLY A 82 -1.29 14.03 5.32
C GLY A 82 -2.08 13.66 4.07
N ILE A 83 -2.15 14.56 3.08
CA ILE A 83 -2.81 14.30 1.79
C ILE A 83 -2.09 13.17 1.05
N LEU A 84 -0.76 13.23 0.97
CA LEU A 84 0.05 12.24 0.26
C LEU A 84 -0.12 10.84 0.86
N VAL A 85 -0.04 10.73 2.19
CA VAL A 85 -0.30 9.48 2.91
C VAL A 85 -1.70 8.96 2.64
N GLY A 86 -2.72 9.82 2.66
CA GLY A 86 -4.10 9.45 2.37
C GLY A 86 -4.28 8.88 0.96
N VAL A 87 -3.69 9.53 -0.05
CA VAL A 87 -3.77 9.07 -1.45
C VAL A 87 -3.03 7.75 -1.65
N VAL A 88 -1.79 7.64 -1.14
CA VAL A 88 -0.98 6.42 -1.29
C VAL A 88 -1.66 5.23 -0.61
N ASN A 89 -2.15 5.38 0.62
CA ASN A 89 -2.85 4.30 1.32
C ASN A 89 -4.15 3.92 0.60
N SER A 90 -4.90 4.91 0.08
CA SER A 90 -6.12 4.63 -0.70
C SER A 90 -5.84 3.81 -1.96
N LEU A 91 -4.74 4.12 -2.66
CA LEU A 91 -4.30 3.35 -3.81
C LEU A 91 -3.85 1.94 -3.42
N GLU A 92 -3.09 1.79 -2.34
CA GLU A 92 -2.67 0.47 -1.83
C GLU A 92 -3.88 -0.41 -1.48
N PHE A 93 -4.89 0.14 -0.79
CA PHE A 93 -6.15 -0.57 -0.52
C PHE A 93 -6.89 -0.95 -1.80
N TYR A 94 -6.96 -0.04 -2.77
CA TYR A 94 -7.57 -0.33 -4.06
C TYR A 94 -6.88 -1.51 -4.75
N PHE A 95 -5.55 -1.50 -4.85
CA PHE A 95 -4.82 -2.62 -5.44
C PHE A 95 -4.98 -3.92 -4.65
N ALA A 96 -4.98 -3.86 -3.30
CA ALA A 96 -5.20 -5.03 -2.46
C ALA A 96 -6.57 -5.68 -2.70
N THR A 97 -7.64 -4.88 -2.83
CA THR A 97 -8.99 -5.38 -3.11
C THR A 97 -9.11 -5.96 -4.52
N VAL A 98 -8.52 -5.29 -5.52
CA VAL A 98 -8.52 -5.73 -6.92
C VAL A 98 -7.78 -7.06 -7.07
N ILE A 99 -6.58 -7.19 -6.51
CA ILE A 99 -5.81 -8.46 -6.53
C ILE A 99 -6.58 -9.57 -5.82
N SER A 100 -7.26 -9.25 -4.72
CA SER A 100 -8.09 -10.22 -3.99
C SER A 100 -9.26 -10.72 -4.83
N ALA A 101 -9.91 -9.85 -5.60
CA ALA A 101 -10.98 -10.21 -6.53
C ALA A 101 -10.46 -11.06 -7.71
N TYR A 102 -9.28 -10.72 -8.25
CA TYR A 102 -8.64 -11.52 -9.31
C TYR A 102 -8.27 -12.93 -8.81
N ALA A 103 -7.71 -13.04 -7.62
CA ALA A 103 -7.39 -14.33 -6.99
C ALA A 103 -8.64 -15.19 -6.81
N TYR A 104 -9.76 -14.59 -6.40
CA TYR A 104 -11.03 -15.29 -6.24
C TYR A 104 -11.59 -15.79 -7.57
N ARG A 105 -11.58 -14.95 -8.61
CA ARG A 105 -12.07 -15.33 -9.95
C ARG A 105 -11.25 -16.44 -10.58
N LEU A 106 -9.92 -16.43 -10.39
CA LEU A 106 -9.05 -17.50 -10.89
C LEU A 106 -9.39 -18.84 -10.22
N LYS A 107 -9.61 -18.84 -8.90
CA LYS A 107 -10.05 -20.03 -8.16
C LYS A 107 -11.40 -20.56 -8.68
N GLN A 108 -12.34 -19.67 -8.98
CA GLN A 108 -13.68 -20.06 -9.44
C GLN A 108 -13.69 -20.64 -10.86
N ARG A 109 -12.89 -20.10 -11.80
CA ARG A 109 -12.78 -20.65 -13.16
C ARG A 109 -12.22 -22.07 -13.17
N ASP A 110 -11.22 -22.35 -12.33
CA ASP A 110 -10.57 -23.66 -12.25
C ASP A 110 -11.51 -24.75 -11.69
N GLN A 111 -12.34 -24.42 -10.69
CA GLN A 111 -13.35 -25.36 -10.19
C GLN A 111 -14.36 -25.78 -11.26
N HIS A 112 -14.75 -24.87 -12.15
CA HIS A 112 -15.63 -25.21 -13.26
C HIS A 112 -14.95 -26.14 -14.28
N GLU A 113 -13.64 -26.04 -14.47
CA GLU A 113 -12.88 -26.93 -15.35
C GLU A 113 -12.73 -28.33 -14.76
N GLN A 114 -12.43 -28.44 -13.46
CA GLN A 114 -12.45 -29.72 -12.74
C GLN A 114 -13.82 -30.39 -12.73
N LEU A 115 -14.91 -29.64 -12.57
CA LEU A 115 -16.26 -30.21 -12.60
C LEU A 115 -16.62 -30.76 -13.98
N ARG A 116 -16.20 -30.07 -15.05
CA ARG A 116 -16.41 -30.56 -16.43
C ARG A 116 -15.69 -31.88 -16.68
N THR A 117 -14.44 -32.02 -16.23
CA THR A 117 -13.72 -33.29 -16.41
C THR A 117 -14.38 -34.42 -15.63
N MET A 118 -14.84 -34.17 -14.39
CA MET A 118 -15.57 -35.17 -13.61
C MET A 118 -16.93 -35.56 -14.24
N GLU A 119 -17.69 -34.61 -14.79
CA GLU A 119 -18.95 -34.90 -15.51
C GLU A 119 -18.70 -35.73 -16.78
N GLN A 120 -17.58 -35.51 -17.48
CA GLN A 120 -17.24 -36.23 -18.71
C GLN A 120 -16.77 -37.67 -18.45
N GLU A 121 -16.21 -37.95 -17.26
CA GLU A 121 -15.77 -39.28 -16.84
C GLU A 121 -16.91 -40.12 -16.23
N TYR A 122 -17.95 -39.48 -15.69
CA TYR A 122 -19.13 -40.14 -15.13
C TYR A 122 -19.95 -41.02 -16.11
N PRO A 123 -20.16 -40.67 -17.41
CA PRO A 123 -20.85 -41.55 -18.35
C PRO A 123 -20.05 -42.82 -18.71
N LEU A 124 -18.74 -42.85 -18.49
CA LEU A 124 -17.88 -44.01 -18.80
C LEU A 124 -17.83 -45.07 -17.69
N ALA A 125 -18.28 -44.74 -16.47
CA ALA A 125 -18.28 -45.66 -15.33
C ALA A 125 -19.58 -46.48 -15.19
N LYS A 126 -20.59 -46.25 -16.05
CA LYS A 126 -21.93 -46.86 -15.94
C LYS A 126 -22.22 -48.04 -16.87
N THR A 127 -21.22 -48.64 -17.51
CA THR A 127 -21.39 -49.92 -18.21
C THR A 127 -20.66 -51.07 -17.51
N PRO A 128 -21.23 -51.65 -16.43
CA PRO A 128 -21.07 -53.06 -16.18
C PRO A 128 -22.02 -53.83 -17.11
N TYR A 129 -21.44 -54.81 -17.81
CA TYR A 129 -22.12 -55.87 -18.56
C TYR A 129 -23.27 -56.51 -17.77
#